data_AF-A0A2V8HMN3-F1
#
_entry.id   AF-A0A2V8HMN3-F1
#
_cell.length_a   1.000
_cell.length_b   1.000
_cell.length_c   1.000
_cell.angle_alpha   90.00
_cell.angle_beta   90.00
_cell.angle_gamma   90.00
#
_symmetry.space_group_name_H-M   'P 1'
#
loop_
_entity.id
_entity.type
_entity.pdbx_description
1 polymer ?
#
loop_
_entity_poly.entity_id
_entity_poly.type
_entity_poly.pdbx_seq_one_letter_code
_entity_poly.pdbx_strand_id
1 'polypeptide(L)'
;MFRPRSVHATLLVLACAIVARCGSSAPGPSAGSPPASGPAATASSTPSAASTPAPVPESEPQAPLEGDLPPLPPTSFPAARPPEIVRAVFTYAARHPEILSHVPCFCGCEQRGHRNNDDCFVASRDARGRVTAWEPHGVG
;
A
#
# COMPACT_ATOMS: atom_id res chain seq x y z
N MET A 1 25.80 60.16 19.17
CA MET A 1 24.99 60.39 20.38
C MET A 1 23.56 59.93 20.08
N PHE A 2 23.19 58.73 20.54
CA PHE A 2 21.91 58.08 20.23
C PHE A 2 21.08 58.00 21.51
N ARG A 3 19.83 58.43 21.45
CA ARG A 3 18.92 58.64 22.60
C ARG A 3 18.14 57.34 22.89
N PRO A 4 18.02 56.88 24.14
CA PRO A 4 17.29 55.66 24.46
C PRO A 4 15.77 55.92 24.52
N ARG A 5 14.96 54.97 24.03
CA ARG A 5 13.51 54.94 24.26
C ARG A 5 13.16 53.73 25.11
N SER A 6 12.90 53.98 26.39
CA SER A 6 12.32 53.05 27.35
C SER A 6 10.86 52.76 26.96
N VAL A 7 10.59 51.54 26.49
CA VAL A 7 9.23 51.04 26.30
C VAL A 7 8.69 50.49 27.62
N HIS A 8 7.50 50.96 27.96
CA HIS A 8 6.87 50.79 29.25
C HIS A 8 6.39 49.36 29.46
N ALA A 9 6.67 48.85 30.65
CA ALA A 9 6.02 47.70 31.23
C ALA A 9 4.59 48.09 31.61
N THR A 10 3.59 47.40 31.04
CA THR A 10 2.25 47.39 31.62
C THR A 10 1.63 46.01 31.48
N LEU A 11 1.43 45.41 32.65
CA LEU A 11 0.74 44.18 33.00
C LEU A 11 -0.70 44.11 32.46
N LEU A 12 -1.16 42.93 32.06
CA LEU A 12 -2.46 42.36 32.49
C LEU A 12 -2.59 40.90 32.01
N VAL A 13 -2.18 40.00 32.91
CA VAL A 13 -2.48 38.56 32.84
C VAL A 13 -3.83 38.37 33.51
N LEU A 14 -4.87 38.02 32.75
CA LEU A 14 -6.16 37.61 33.31
C LEU A 14 -6.18 36.08 33.44
N ALA A 15 -5.83 35.60 34.63
CA ALA A 15 -6.02 34.22 35.05
C ALA A 15 -7.48 34.03 35.48
N CYS A 16 -8.20 33.13 34.81
CA CYS A 16 -9.50 32.66 35.28
C CYS A 16 -9.32 31.26 35.88
N ALA A 17 -9.28 31.21 37.21
CA ALA A 17 -9.27 29.99 37.99
C ALA A 17 -10.69 29.39 38.03
N ILE A 18 -10.85 28.13 37.63
CA ILE A 18 -12.03 27.33 37.97
C ILE A 18 -11.54 26.12 38.75
N VAL A 19 -12.03 26.03 39.98
CA VAL A 19 -11.67 25.06 41.02
C VAL A 19 -12.74 23.96 41.04
N ALA A 20 -12.35 22.69 40.89
CA ALA A 20 -13.06 21.48 41.35
C ALA A 20 -12.27 20.24 40.90
N ARG A 21 -12.01 19.17 41.64
CA ARG A 21 -12.26 18.75 43.03
C ARG A 21 -11.38 17.50 43.21
N CYS A 22 -10.70 17.37 44.34
CA CYS A 22 -9.93 16.17 44.72
C CYS A 22 -10.80 14.90 44.75
N GLY A 23 -10.24 13.77 44.34
CA GLY A 23 -10.90 12.47 44.50
C GLY A 23 -10.05 11.29 44.02
N SER A 24 -8.86 11.09 44.59
CA SER A 24 -8.09 9.85 44.45
C SER A 24 -8.85 8.69 45.10
N SER A 25 -9.21 7.67 44.33
CA SER A 25 -9.68 6.38 44.85
C SER A 25 -8.64 5.30 44.56
N ALA A 26 -8.18 4.63 45.62
CA ALA A 26 -7.28 3.47 45.58
C ALA A 26 -8.04 2.18 45.14
N PRO A 27 -7.35 1.04 44.88
CA PRO A 27 -7.88 -0.08 44.12
C PRO A 27 -8.68 -1.08 44.97
N GLY A 28 -9.68 -1.73 44.35
CA GLY A 28 -10.48 -2.84 44.91
C GLY A 28 -10.56 -4.03 43.95
N PRO A 29 -10.91 -5.24 44.44
CA PRO A 29 -10.49 -6.52 43.86
C PRO A 29 -11.37 -7.05 42.72
N SER A 30 -10.77 -7.97 41.96
CA SER A 30 -11.36 -8.84 40.94
C SER A 30 -12.71 -9.46 41.35
N ALA A 31 -13.71 -9.37 40.46
CA ALA A 31 -14.61 -10.45 40.05
C ALA A 31 -15.75 -9.89 39.19
N GLY A 32 -15.91 -10.39 37.97
CA GLY A 32 -17.11 -10.15 37.17
C GLY A 32 -16.85 -10.18 35.67
N SER A 33 -16.91 -11.37 35.07
CA SER A 33 -17.08 -11.52 33.62
C SER A 33 -18.33 -10.77 33.15
N PRO A 34 -18.31 -10.07 32.00
CA PRO A 34 -19.54 -9.53 31.44
C PRO A 34 -20.47 -10.67 30.95
N PRO A 35 -21.80 -10.54 31.10
CA PRO A 35 -22.74 -11.50 30.56
C PRO A 35 -22.75 -11.45 29.03
N ALA A 36 -22.91 -12.63 28.46
CA ALA A 36 -23.17 -12.86 27.05
C ALA A 36 -24.50 -12.24 26.58
N SER A 37 -24.51 -11.94 25.27
CA SER A 37 -25.70 -11.89 24.39
C SER A 37 -26.54 -10.61 24.41
N GLY A 38 -26.18 -9.68 23.51
CA GLY A 38 -27.15 -8.85 22.78
C GLY A 38 -27.35 -9.44 21.38
N PRO A 39 -28.54 -9.33 20.77
CA PRO A 39 -28.80 -9.94 19.47
C PRO A 39 -27.92 -9.25 18.41
N ALA A 40 -27.07 -10.05 17.77
CA ALA A 40 -26.39 -9.65 16.56
C ALA A 40 -27.44 -9.19 15.55
N ALA A 41 -27.40 -7.91 15.19
CA ALA A 41 -28.03 -7.45 13.96
C ALA A 41 -27.39 -8.25 12.82
N THR A 42 -28.10 -9.25 12.33
CA THR A 42 -27.77 -9.97 11.10
C THR A 42 -27.88 -9.00 9.95
N ALA A 43 -26.82 -8.23 9.71
CA ALA A 43 -26.54 -7.69 8.41
C ALA A 43 -26.34 -8.91 7.52
N SER A 44 -27.38 -9.23 6.74
CA SER A 44 -27.28 -10.24 5.69
C SER A 44 -26.28 -9.73 4.67
N SER A 45 -25.04 -10.16 4.78
CA SER A 45 -24.08 -10.07 3.70
C SER A 45 -24.57 -11.01 2.62
N THR A 46 -25.39 -10.51 1.70
CA THR A 46 -25.60 -11.17 0.43
C THR A 46 -24.21 -11.35 -0.19
N PRO A 47 -23.77 -12.56 -0.53
CA PRO A 47 -22.53 -12.71 -1.30
C PRO A 47 -22.75 -11.96 -2.61
N SER A 48 -22.06 -10.82 -2.77
CA SER A 48 -21.93 -10.17 -4.07
C SER A 48 -21.38 -11.25 -4.99
N ALA A 49 -22.18 -11.67 -5.97
CA ALA A 49 -21.79 -12.68 -6.92
C ALA A 49 -20.42 -12.28 -7.46
N ALA A 50 -19.38 -13.01 -7.06
CA ALA A 50 -18.04 -12.79 -7.56
C ALA A 50 -18.14 -12.96 -9.07
N SER A 51 -17.99 -11.87 -9.81
CA SER A 51 -17.84 -11.91 -11.25
C SER A 51 -16.72 -12.90 -11.52
N THR A 52 -17.07 -14.05 -12.10
CA THR A 52 -16.07 -15.01 -12.56
C THR A 52 -15.18 -14.24 -13.54
N PRO A 53 -13.87 -14.10 -13.28
CA PRO A 53 -12.97 -13.45 -14.22
C PRO A 53 -13.17 -14.11 -15.58
N ALA A 54 -13.27 -13.30 -16.64
CA ALA A 54 -13.31 -13.83 -17.99
C ALA A 54 -12.14 -14.82 -18.18
N PRO A 55 -12.33 -15.93 -18.90
CA PRO A 55 -11.22 -16.84 -19.18
C PRO A 55 -10.10 -16.03 -19.83
N VAL A 56 -8.96 -15.97 -19.16
CA VAL A 56 -7.75 -15.38 -19.73
C VAL A 56 -7.43 -16.17 -21.00
N PRO A 57 -7.24 -15.50 -22.16
CA PRO A 57 -6.88 -16.20 -23.38
C PRO A 57 -5.58 -16.99 -23.13
N GLU A 58 -5.61 -18.28 -23.44
CA GLU A 58 -4.45 -19.18 -23.38
C GLU A 58 -3.31 -18.52 -24.18
N SER A 59 -2.28 -18.08 -23.48
CA SER A 59 -1.08 -17.54 -24.11
C SER A 59 -0.17 -18.72 -24.44
N GLU A 60 0.26 -18.83 -25.69
CA GLU A 60 1.20 -19.88 -26.15
C GLU A 60 2.40 -19.98 -25.18
N PRO A 61 2.91 -21.20 -24.88
CA PRO A 61 4.01 -21.39 -23.93
C PRO A 61 5.22 -20.51 -24.27
N GLN A 62 5.44 -19.46 -23.47
CA GLN A 62 6.59 -18.60 -23.62
C GLN A 62 7.75 -19.24 -22.85
N ALA A 63 8.82 -19.62 -23.55
CA ALA A 63 10.00 -20.19 -22.89
C ALA A 63 10.60 -19.16 -21.90
N PRO A 64 11.12 -19.60 -20.73
CA PRO A 64 11.83 -18.72 -19.83
C PRO A 64 12.95 -17.99 -20.56
N LEU A 65 13.03 -16.68 -20.38
CA LEU A 65 14.00 -15.88 -21.11
C LEU A 65 15.38 -15.94 -20.45
N GLU A 66 16.34 -16.56 -21.13
CA GLU A 66 17.76 -16.43 -20.80
C GLU A 66 18.39 -15.13 -21.36
N GLY A 67 19.26 -14.50 -20.56
CA GLY A 67 20.03 -13.31 -20.94
C GLY A 67 20.05 -12.21 -19.88
N ASP A 68 20.76 -11.13 -20.19
CA ASP A 68 20.82 -9.94 -19.33
C ASP A 68 19.50 -9.16 -19.37
N LEU A 69 19.07 -8.72 -18.18
CA LEU A 69 17.89 -7.87 -18.02
C LEU A 69 18.29 -6.39 -18.04
N PRO A 70 17.45 -5.50 -18.61
CA PRO A 70 17.70 -4.07 -18.52
C PRO A 70 17.71 -3.62 -17.05
N PRO A 71 18.46 -2.56 -16.71
CA PRO A 71 18.45 -2.02 -15.36
C PRO A 71 17.02 -1.61 -14.98
N LEU A 72 16.64 -1.85 -13.72
CA LEU A 72 15.34 -1.41 -13.20
C LEU A 72 15.24 0.12 -13.26
N PRO A 73 14.04 0.68 -13.53
CA PRO A 73 13.91 2.11 -13.64
C PRO A 73 14.11 2.76 -12.26
N PRO A 74 14.72 3.95 -12.20
CA PRO A 74 14.85 4.68 -10.95
C PRO A 74 13.46 5.10 -10.46
N THR A 75 13.24 5.02 -9.15
CA THR A 75 12.00 5.49 -8.52
C THR A 75 12.23 6.86 -7.88
N SER A 76 11.24 7.76 -8.00
CA SER A 76 11.26 9.07 -7.33
C SER A 76 11.03 8.98 -5.83
N PHE A 77 10.52 7.83 -5.36
CA PHE A 77 10.20 7.54 -3.97
C PHE A 77 10.89 6.25 -3.54
N PRO A 78 11.20 6.08 -2.24
CA PRO A 78 11.73 4.82 -1.74
C PRO A 78 10.74 3.69 -2.02
N ALA A 79 11.23 2.60 -2.63
CA ALA A 79 10.43 1.42 -2.85
C ALA A 79 9.87 0.89 -1.52
N ALA A 80 8.66 0.35 -1.55
CA ALA A 80 8.02 -0.22 -0.36
C ALA A 80 8.76 -1.47 0.18
N ARG A 81 9.71 -2.02 -0.57
CA ARG A 81 10.46 -3.24 -0.27
C ARG A 81 11.97 -3.02 -0.44
N PRO A 82 12.80 -3.81 0.25
CA PRO A 82 14.25 -3.79 0.06
C PRO A 82 14.64 -4.02 -1.42
N PRO A 83 15.71 -3.38 -1.93
CA PRO A 83 16.05 -3.40 -3.36
C PRO A 83 16.36 -4.80 -3.90
N GLU A 84 16.80 -5.72 -3.04
CA GLU A 84 17.07 -7.12 -3.36
C GLU A 84 15.78 -7.87 -3.67
N ILE A 85 14.74 -7.60 -2.89
CA ILE A 85 13.40 -8.16 -3.10
C ILE A 85 12.78 -7.58 -4.37
N VAL A 86 12.90 -6.26 -4.57
CA VAL A 86 12.43 -5.61 -5.81
C VAL A 86 13.12 -6.27 -7.02
N ARG A 87 14.45 -6.43 -6.98
CA ARG A 87 15.20 -7.08 -8.07
C ARG A 87 14.77 -8.52 -8.30
N ALA A 88 14.56 -9.29 -7.23
CA ALA A 88 14.12 -10.68 -7.34
C ALA A 88 12.75 -10.79 -8.01
N VAL A 89 11.78 -9.97 -7.61
CA VAL A 89 10.41 -10.00 -8.18
C VAL A 89 10.42 -9.58 -9.65
N PHE A 90 11.12 -8.51 -10.00
CA PHE A 90 11.23 -8.09 -11.41
C PHE A 90 11.97 -9.12 -12.26
N THR A 91 12.99 -9.79 -11.71
CA THR A 91 13.68 -10.88 -12.41
C THR A 91 12.75 -12.05 -12.66
N TYR A 92 11.96 -12.42 -11.65
CA TYR A 92 10.96 -13.48 -11.79
C TYR A 92 9.94 -13.13 -12.88
N ALA A 93 9.37 -11.92 -12.84
CA ALA A 93 8.41 -11.48 -13.85
C ALA A 93 8.98 -11.48 -15.26
N ALA A 94 10.21 -11.00 -15.43
CA ALA A 94 10.88 -10.99 -16.72
C ALA A 94 11.08 -12.40 -17.30
N ARG A 95 11.36 -13.38 -16.43
CA ARG A 95 11.71 -14.75 -16.81
C ARG A 95 10.54 -15.71 -16.84
N HIS A 96 9.40 -15.37 -16.24
CA HIS A 96 8.24 -16.25 -16.13
C HIS A 96 6.92 -15.64 -16.67
N PRO A 97 6.91 -15.08 -17.90
CA PRO A 97 5.66 -14.57 -18.50
C PRO A 97 4.61 -15.68 -18.67
N GLU A 98 5.03 -16.93 -18.89
CA GLU A 98 4.17 -18.11 -18.96
C GLU A 98 3.43 -18.40 -17.66
N ILE A 99 3.88 -17.85 -16.53
CA ILE A 99 3.17 -17.96 -15.25
C ILE A 99 2.35 -16.70 -15.03
N LEU A 100 2.97 -15.53 -15.14
CA LEU A 100 2.34 -14.27 -14.77
C LEU A 100 1.23 -13.83 -15.72
N SER A 101 1.22 -14.33 -16.97
CA SER A 101 0.15 -14.07 -17.92
C SER A 101 -1.20 -14.67 -17.50
N HIS A 102 -1.19 -15.73 -16.69
CA HIS A 102 -2.40 -16.38 -16.16
C HIS A 102 -2.82 -15.84 -14.79
N VAL A 103 -1.98 -15.04 -14.13
CA VAL A 103 -2.30 -14.45 -12.84
C VAL A 103 -3.04 -13.12 -13.08
N PRO A 104 -4.27 -12.94 -12.59
CA PRO A 104 -4.96 -11.66 -12.72
C PRO A 104 -4.21 -10.55 -11.99
N CYS A 105 -4.27 -9.34 -12.55
CA CYS A 105 -3.84 -8.15 -11.82
C CYS A 105 -4.91 -7.81 -10.76
N PHE A 106 -4.48 -7.59 -9.52
CA PHE A 106 -5.34 -7.18 -8.41
C PHE A 106 -4.93 -5.81 -7.83
N CYS A 107 -4.13 -5.05 -8.59
CA CYS A 107 -3.66 -3.74 -8.19
C CYS A 107 -4.73 -2.64 -8.36
N GLY A 108 -5.88 -2.94 -8.97
CA GLY A 108 -6.90 -1.95 -9.30
C GLY A 108 -6.55 -1.10 -10.54
N CYS A 109 -5.56 -1.54 -11.31
CA CYS A 109 -5.04 -0.86 -12.50
C CYS A 109 -5.61 -1.42 -13.81
N GLU A 110 -6.57 -2.34 -13.76
CA GLU A 110 -7.04 -3.12 -14.90
C GLU A 110 -7.64 -2.20 -15.99
N GLN A 111 -8.35 -1.15 -15.56
CA GLN A 111 -8.89 -0.12 -16.45
C GLN A 111 -7.82 0.81 -17.06
N ARG A 112 -6.57 0.74 -16.59
CA ARG A 112 -5.42 1.48 -17.14
C ARG A 112 -4.67 0.71 -18.21
N GLY A 113 -5.14 -0.47 -18.60
CA GLY A 113 -4.65 -1.22 -19.76
C GLY A 113 -3.79 -2.44 -19.43
N HIS A 114 -3.51 -2.73 -18.16
CA HIS A 114 -2.88 -3.99 -17.76
C HIS A 114 -3.90 -5.12 -17.74
N ARG A 115 -3.57 -6.25 -18.38
CA ARG A 115 -4.47 -7.39 -18.58
C ARG A 115 -4.25 -8.49 -17.55
N ASN A 116 -3.02 -8.65 -17.08
CA ASN A 116 -2.60 -9.69 -16.14
C ASN A 116 -1.41 -9.20 -15.30
N ASN A 117 -0.83 -10.08 -14.50
CA ASN A 117 0.27 -9.74 -13.61
C ASN A 117 1.60 -9.51 -14.33
N ASP A 118 1.82 -10.05 -15.54
CA ASP A 118 3.02 -9.75 -16.33
C ASP A 118 3.06 -8.25 -16.70
N ASP A 119 1.93 -7.73 -17.14
CA ASP A 119 1.76 -6.31 -17.51
C ASP A 119 2.04 -5.36 -16.31
N CYS A 120 1.95 -5.84 -15.05
CA CYS A 120 2.30 -5.03 -13.87
C CYS A 120 3.80 -4.69 -13.78
N PHE A 121 4.66 -5.52 -14.37
CA PHE A 121 6.12 -5.38 -14.24
C PHE A 121 6.77 -5.03 -15.58
N VAL A 122 6.24 -5.53 -16.69
CA VAL A 122 6.85 -5.43 -18.01
C VAL A 122 5.94 -4.65 -18.95
N ALA A 123 6.42 -3.49 -19.40
CA ALA A 123 5.69 -2.65 -20.34
C ALA A 123 5.84 -3.12 -21.78
N SER A 124 7.00 -3.69 -22.15
CA SER A 124 7.21 -4.25 -23.50
C SER A 124 8.28 -5.32 -23.54
N ARG A 125 8.14 -6.22 -24.52
CA ARG A 125 9.06 -7.29 -24.86
C ARG A 125 9.38 -7.25 -26.36
N ASP A 126 10.57 -7.68 -26.76
CA ASP A 126 10.93 -7.85 -28.17
C ASP A 126 10.33 -9.12 -28.78
N ALA A 127 10.56 -9.35 -30.08
CA ALA A 127 10.06 -10.54 -30.79
C ALA A 127 10.58 -11.88 -30.26
N ARG A 128 11.64 -11.88 -29.44
CA ARG A 128 12.16 -13.06 -28.75
C ARG A 128 11.64 -13.17 -27.31
N GLY A 129 10.82 -12.23 -26.86
CA GLY A 129 10.25 -12.14 -25.52
C GLY A 129 11.07 -11.31 -24.53
N ARG A 130 12.27 -10.83 -24.89
CA ARG A 130 13.16 -10.12 -23.96
C ARG A 130 12.55 -8.80 -23.54
N VAL A 131 12.61 -8.50 -22.24
CA VAL A 131 12.17 -7.21 -21.70
C VAL A 131 12.93 -6.06 -22.36
N THR A 132 12.20 -5.13 -22.97
CA THR A 132 12.73 -3.91 -23.57
C THR A 132 12.35 -2.66 -22.77
N ALA A 133 11.25 -2.71 -22.00
CA ALA A 133 10.88 -1.64 -21.08
C ALA A 133 10.16 -2.20 -19.85
N TRP A 134 10.46 -1.64 -18.68
CA TRP A 134 9.79 -1.93 -17.43
C TRP A 134 8.56 -1.07 -17.24
N GLU A 135 7.56 -1.60 -16.56
CA GLU A 135 6.40 -0.84 -16.09
C GLU A 135 6.84 0.02 -14.88
N PRO A 136 6.84 1.36 -14.99
CA PRO A 136 7.29 2.23 -13.90
C PRO A 136 6.45 2.10 -12.63
N HIS A 137 5.15 1.80 -12.75
CA HIS A 137 4.27 1.65 -11.59
C HIS A 137 4.57 0.39 -10.76
N GLY A 138 5.22 -0.64 -11.33
CA GLY A 138 5.49 -1.90 -10.63
C GLY A 138 6.55 -1.79 -9.54
N VAL A 139 7.31 -0.70 -9.48
CA VAL A 139 8.46 -0.55 -8.57
C VAL A 139 8.08 0.14 -7.25
N GLY A 140 6.93 0.83 -7.18
CA GLY A 140 6.47 1.56 -5.99
C GLY A 140 5.39 2.58 -6.28
#